data_AF-A0A3E2HKX4-F1
#
_entry.id   AF-A0A3E2HKX4-F1
#
_cell.length_a   1.000
_cell.length_b   1.000
_cell.length_c   1.000
_cell.angle_alpha   90.00
_cell.angle_beta   90.00
_cell.angle_gamma   90.00
#
_symmetry.space_group_name_H-M   'P 1'
#
loop_
_entity.id
_entity.type
_entity.pdbx_description
1 polymer ?
#
loop_
_entity_poly.entity_id
_entity_poly.type
_entity_poly.pdbx_seq_one_letter_code
_entity_poly.pdbx_strand_id
1 'polypeptide(L)'
;MQRAVLRTISFFIIVAEGGLEADGVKAHVEGCKETLSVAMDILVSNFASSNALNDKDSKSQAGQQVLTWFQTLKDTGKFGPVPNKILQDRRLFESDRISDRISDQQTLETIKSYYKQVGYVLDPHSAVAVTAAKGSIDQTGSHMPYISMSTAHPAKFSEAVKLALKDEHDFEFEKSVLPAELARLVQMEKRVITVENSWETVREIIKKISKEKRNKSNN
;
A
#
# COMPACT_ATOMS: atom_id res chain seq x y z
N MET A 1 24.05 2.60 -28.43
CA MET A 1 22.61 2.55 -28.10
C MET A 1 22.48 2.25 -26.62
N GLN A 2 22.37 3.27 -25.77
CA GLN A 2 22.26 3.10 -24.32
C GLN A 2 20.88 2.52 -24.01
N ARG A 3 20.84 1.30 -23.45
CA ARG A 3 19.60 0.74 -22.92
C ARG A 3 19.24 1.52 -21.66
N ALA A 4 18.14 2.26 -21.69
CA ALA A 4 17.54 2.82 -20.48
C ALA A 4 17.08 1.64 -19.61
N VAL A 5 17.81 1.36 -18.54
CA VAL A 5 17.36 0.43 -17.52
C VAL A 5 16.39 1.21 -16.66
N LEU A 6 15.08 1.02 -16.90
CA LEU A 6 14.04 1.53 -16.02
C LEU A 6 14.21 0.81 -14.68
N ARG A 7 14.75 1.51 -13.68
CA ARG A 7 14.87 0.97 -12.33
C ARG A 7 13.53 1.16 -11.64
N THR A 8 12.71 0.12 -11.68
CA THR A 8 11.45 0.09 -10.95
C THR A 8 11.75 -0.12 -9.47
N ILE A 9 11.40 0.85 -8.63
CA ILE A 9 11.36 0.65 -7.18
C ILE A 9 10.08 -0.16 -6.91
N SER A 10 10.23 -1.45 -6.65
CA SER A 10 9.12 -2.33 -6.26
C SER A 10 9.39 -2.89 -4.87
N PHE A 11 8.34 -2.86 -4.06
CA PHE A 11 8.24 -3.28 -2.65
C PHE A 11 8.83 -2.30 -1.63
N PHE A 12 7.92 -1.66 -0.89
CA PHE A 12 8.19 -1.00 0.38
C PHE A 12 7.49 -1.81 1.47
N ILE A 13 8.24 -2.26 2.47
CA ILE A 13 7.68 -2.84 3.69
C ILE A 13 7.66 -1.73 4.72
N ILE A 14 6.48 -1.19 4.97
CA ILE A 14 6.25 -0.26 6.08
C ILE A 14 6.04 -1.11 7.33
N VAL A 15 6.81 -0.82 8.38
CA VAL A 15 6.53 -1.32 9.72
C VAL A 15 6.68 -0.11 10.64
N ALA A 16 5.56 0.40 11.14
CA ALA A 16 5.54 1.55 12.03
C ALA A 16 6.11 1.23 13.42
N GLU A 17 6.88 2.18 13.95
CA GLU A 17 7.16 2.33 15.37
C GLU A 17 6.35 3.53 15.85
N GLY A 18 5.21 3.28 16.51
CA GLY A 18 4.37 4.32 17.10
C GLY A 18 3.28 4.84 16.18
N GLY A 19 2.06 4.33 16.37
CA GLY A 19 0.83 5.00 15.92
C GLY A 19 0.45 6.08 16.93
N LEU A 20 -0.04 7.22 16.46
CA LEU A 20 -0.56 8.30 17.32
C LEU A 20 -1.91 7.88 17.92
N GLU A 21 -2.13 8.18 19.20
CA GLU A 21 -3.28 7.72 20.01
C GLU A 21 -4.68 8.22 19.56
N ALA A 22 -4.80 8.85 18.39
CA ALA A 22 -6.03 9.53 17.98
C ALA A 22 -6.99 8.69 17.12
N ASP A 23 -6.64 7.47 16.71
CA ASP A 23 -7.63 6.54 16.15
C ASP A 23 -7.13 5.09 16.31
N GLY A 24 -7.99 4.20 16.83
CA GLY A 24 -7.76 2.75 16.81
C GLY A 24 -7.14 2.09 18.05
N VAL A 25 -7.08 2.75 19.22
CA VAL A 25 -6.48 2.17 20.46
C VAL A 25 -7.25 0.94 20.97
N LYS A 26 -6.90 -0.23 20.42
CA LYS A 26 -6.74 -1.57 21.02
C LYS A 26 -6.79 -2.64 19.92
N ALA A 27 -5.73 -2.77 19.12
CA ALA A 27 -5.50 -3.98 18.33
C ALA A 27 -4.26 -4.71 18.88
N HIS A 28 -4.45 -6.00 19.15
CA HIS A 28 -3.54 -6.94 19.80
C HIS A 28 -2.04 -6.79 19.44
N VAL A 29 -1.18 -7.08 20.41
CA VAL A 29 0.30 -7.08 20.32
C VAL A 29 0.84 -8.04 19.22
N GLU A 30 -0.01 -8.89 18.64
CA GLU A 30 0.27 -9.82 17.52
C GLU A 30 -0.36 -9.39 16.18
N GLY A 31 -1.00 -8.22 16.11
CA GLY A 31 -1.76 -7.74 14.94
C GLY A 31 -0.96 -6.92 13.94
N CYS A 32 -1.56 -6.69 12.76
CA CYS A 32 -1.04 -5.73 11.79
C CYS A 32 -1.02 -4.33 12.43
N LYS A 33 0.11 -3.63 12.34
CA LYS A 33 0.23 -2.27 12.87
C LYS A 33 -0.42 -1.30 11.91
N GLU A 34 -1.29 -0.44 12.43
CA GLU A 34 -1.92 0.63 11.66
C GLU A 34 -0.91 1.76 11.39
N THR A 35 -0.92 2.28 10.16
CA THR A 35 -0.10 3.43 9.71
C THR A 35 -0.94 4.45 8.96
N LEU A 36 -0.39 5.63 8.65
CA LEU A 36 -1.08 6.62 7.81
C LEU A 36 -1.30 6.14 6.36
N SER A 37 -0.55 5.12 5.95
CA SER A 37 -0.64 4.46 4.66
C SER A 37 -1.37 3.11 4.77
N VAL A 38 -2.59 3.13 5.31
CA VAL A 38 -3.40 1.93 5.65
C VAL A 38 -3.49 0.86 4.56
N ALA A 39 -3.39 1.22 3.26
CA ALA A 39 -3.45 0.25 2.17
C ALA A 39 -2.16 -0.59 2.05
N MET A 40 -1.10 -0.24 2.78
CA MET A 40 0.18 -0.92 2.83
C MET A 40 0.38 -1.71 4.14
N ASP A 41 -0.59 -1.67 5.06
CA ASP A 41 -0.56 -2.41 6.32
C ASP A 41 -0.90 -3.88 6.06
N ILE A 42 0.13 -4.66 5.69
CA ILE A 42 0.01 -6.08 5.36
C ILE A 42 0.93 -6.95 6.23
N LEU A 43 0.41 -8.08 6.71
CA LEU A 43 1.20 -9.08 7.45
C LEU A 43 1.96 -10.04 6.54
N VAL A 44 1.37 -10.39 5.39
CA VAL A 44 1.95 -11.29 4.39
C VAL A 44 1.78 -10.68 3.02
N SER A 45 2.89 -10.46 2.32
CA SER A 45 2.92 -9.91 0.97
C SER A 45 2.89 -11.01 -0.09
N ASN A 46 2.41 -10.70 -1.30
CA ASN A 46 2.34 -11.64 -2.43
C ASN A 46 3.73 -12.00 -3.03
N PHE A 47 4.81 -11.66 -2.32
CA PHE A 47 6.22 -11.83 -2.71
C PHE A 47 6.58 -13.28 -3.13
N ALA A 48 5.97 -14.28 -2.51
CA ALA A 48 6.23 -15.69 -2.83
C ALA A 48 5.76 -16.08 -4.25
N SER A 49 4.75 -15.39 -4.79
CA SER A 49 4.20 -15.69 -6.12
C SER A 49 5.02 -15.09 -7.27
N SER A 50 5.66 -13.93 -7.07
CA SER A 50 6.36 -13.20 -8.13
C SER A 50 7.78 -13.67 -8.41
N ASN A 51 8.47 -14.22 -7.39
CA ASN A 51 9.90 -14.59 -7.50
C ASN A 51 10.15 -16.07 -7.84
N ALA A 52 9.10 -16.87 -7.97
CA ALA A 52 9.22 -18.31 -8.17
C ALA A 52 9.61 -18.73 -9.60
N LEU A 53 9.73 -17.79 -10.55
CA LEU A 53 9.81 -18.16 -11.97
C LEU A 53 10.86 -17.32 -12.71
N ASN A 54 12.12 -17.74 -12.61
CA ASN A 54 13.01 -17.64 -13.77
C ASN A 54 14.00 -18.81 -13.89
N ASP A 55 13.79 -19.51 -15.00
CA ASP A 55 14.74 -20.27 -15.82
C ASP A 55 15.51 -21.45 -15.19
N LYS A 56 15.17 -22.66 -15.70
CA LYS A 56 15.80 -23.99 -15.58
C LYS A 56 15.21 -25.02 -14.60
N ASP A 57 14.41 -24.63 -13.62
CA ASP A 57 13.66 -25.60 -12.81
C ASP A 57 12.32 -25.91 -13.49
N SER A 58 11.91 -27.18 -13.55
CA SER A 58 10.61 -27.52 -14.11
C SER A 58 9.52 -26.74 -13.36
N LYS A 59 8.49 -26.24 -14.05
CA LYS A 59 7.35 -25.55 -13.40
C LYS A 59 6.79 -26.34 -12.20
N SER A 60 6.92 -27.66 -12.24
CA SER A 60 6.60 -28.59 -11.15
C SER A 60 7.48 -28.41 -9.90
N GLN A 61 8.80 -28.31 -10.05
CA GLN A 61 9.73 -28.08 -8.93
C GLN A 61 9.53 -26.70 -8.28
N ALA A 62 9.34 -25.66 -9.08
CA ALA A 62 9.03 -24.32 -8.57
C ALA A 62 7.69 -24.32 -7.80
N GLY A 63 6.66 -24.99 -8.32
CA GLY A 63 5.38 -25.15 -7.64
C GLY A 63 5.49 -25.90 -6.32
N GLN A 64 6.29 -26.98 -6.28
CA GLN A 64 6.53 -27.75 -5.05
C GLN A 64 7.26 -26.91 -3.99
N GLN A 65 8.23 -26.10 -4.40
CA GLN A 65 8.99 -25.24 -3.49
C GLN A 65 8.11 -24.13 -2.89
N VAL A 66 7.28 -23.48 -3.71
CA VAL A 66 6.31 -22.49 -3.24
C VAL A 66 5.30 -23.12 -2.29
N LEU A 67 4.80 -24.32 -2.59
CA LEU A 67 3.89 -25.05 -1.70
C LEU A 67 4.54 -25.32 -0.33
N THR A 68 5.79 -25.77 -0.31
CA THR A 68 6.53 -25.98 0.93
C THR A 68 6.69 -24.67 1.72
N TRP A 69 6.99 -23.55 1.07
CA TRP A 69 7.06 -22.26 1.77
C TRP A 69 5.71 -21.84 2.37
N PHE A 70 4.60 -22.02 1.66
CA PHE A 70 3.28 -21.73 2.21
C PHE A 70 2.92 -22.65 3.38
N GLN A 71 3.31 -23.93 3.34
CA GLN A 71 3.14 -24.86 4.46
C GLN A 71 3.96 -24.43 5.67
N THR A 72 5.26 -24.16 5.50
CA THR A 72 6.11 -23.69 6.61
C THR A 72 5.63 -22.34 7.18
N LEU A 73 5.17 -21.42 6.32
CA LEU A 73 4.60 -20.14 6.74
C LEU A 73 3.36 -20.34 7.60
N LYS A 74 2.47 -21.26 7.21
CA LYS A 74 1.26 -21.59 7.95
C LYS A 74 1.58 -22.22 9.32
N ASP A 75 2.57 -23.11 9.37
CA ASP A 75 2.86 -23.90 10.56
C ASP A 75 3.77 -23.16 11.56
N THR A 76 4.67 -22.31 11.07
CA THR A 76 5.72 -21.68 11.89
C THR A 76 5.69 -20.15 11.89
N GLY A 77 4.82 -19.53 11.08
CA GLY A 77 4.78 -18.08 10.89
C GLY A 77 5.94 -17.52 10.05
N LYS A 78 6.83 -18.37 9.52
CA LYS A 78 7.99 -17.99 8.69
C LYS A 78 8.19 -19.00 7.56
N PHE A 79 8.89 -18.61 6.49
CA PHE A 79 9.28 -19.55 5.43
C PHE A 79 10.76 -19.40 5.10
N GLY A 80 11.36 -20.48 4.61
CA GLY A 80 12.76 -20.53 4.21
C GLY A 80 13.39 -21.90 4.47
N PRO A 81 14.68 -22.08 4.11
CA PRO A 81 15.56 -21.08 3.49
C PRO A 81 15.20 -20.76 2.04
N VAL A 82 15.41 -19.51 1.63
CA VAL A 82 15.23 -19.07 0.23
C VAL A 82 16.54 -19.32 -0.53
N PRO A 83 16.54 -20.05 -1.67
CA PRO A 83 17.75 -20.34 -2.43
C PRO A 83 18.56 -19.10 -2.81
N ASN A 84 19.89 -19.20 -2.69
CA ASN A 84 20.83 -18.12 -3.04
C ASN A 84 20.66 -17.60 -4.48
N LYS A 85 20.19 -18.41 -5.43
CA LYS A 85 19.89 -17.96 -6.79
C LYS A 85 18.79 -16.88 -6.82
N ILE A 86 17.72 -17.09 -6.06
CA ILE A 86 16.66 -16.08 -5.87
C ILE A 86 17.21 -14.87 -5.14
N LEU A 87 18.21 -15.04 -4.26
CA LEU A 87 18.93 -13.92 -3.61
C LEU A 87 19.85 -13.15 -4.58
N GLN A 88 20.34 -13.79 -5.64
CA GLN A 88 21.27 -13.21 -6.62
C GLN A 88 20.55 -12.49 -7.78
N ASP A 89 19.37 -12.96 -8.17
CA ASP A 89 18.46 -12.27 -9.11
C ASP A 89 17.89 -10.97 -8.51
N ARG A 90 18.04 -10.78 -7.19
CA ARG A 90 17.71 -9.53 -6.48
C ARG A 90 18.49 -8.32 -6.95
N ARG A 91 19.60 -8.48 -7.68
CA ARG A 91 20.31 -7.35 -8.30
C ARG A 91 19.50 -6.64 -9.39
N LEU A 92 18.41 -7.25 -9.87
CA LEU A 92 17.51 -6.64 -10.85
C LEU A 92 16.53 -5.65 -10.21
N PHE A 93 16.28 -5.76 -8.91
CA PHE A 93 15.47 -4.83 -8.14
C PHE A 93 16.35 -4.12 -7.12
N GLU A 94 16.51 -2.80 -7.24
CA GLU A 94 17.19 -2.00 -6.19
C GLU A 94 16.48 -2.05 -4.82
N SER A 95 15.31 -2.70 -4.75
CA SER A 95 14.58 -3.07 -3.54
C SER A 95 15.45 -3.56 -2.39
N ASP A 96 16.55 -4.29 -2.66
CA ASP A 96 17.43 -4.82 -1.59
C ASP A 96 18.55 -3.86 -1.15
N ARG A 97 18.84 -2.77 -1.89
CA ARG A 97 19.73 -1.73 -1.37
C ARG A 97 19.00 -0.79 -0.43
N ILE A 98 17.71 -0.55 -0.70
CA ILE A 98 16.92 0.54 -0.11
C ILE A 98 15.47 0.09 0.06
N SER A 99 15.28 -0.95 0.88
CA SER A 99 13.99 -1.15 1.55
C SER A 99 13.95 -0.17 2.71
N ASP A 100 13.74 1.11 2.39
CA ASP A 100 13.64 2.15 3.42
C ASP A 100 12.33 1.98 4.18
N ARG A 101 12.47 1.92 5.50
CA ARG A 101 11.35 1.96 6.42
C ARG A 101 11.02 3.43 6.63
N ILE A 102 9.84 3.82 6.19
CA ILE A 102 9.35 5.19 6.34
C ILE A 102 8.35 5.19 7.50
N SER A 103 8.61 6.00 8.52
CA SER A 103 7.69 6.19 9.64
C SER A 103 6.55 7.14 9.27
N ASP A 104 5.47 7.15 10.06
CA ASP A 104 4.39 8.12 9.92
C ASP A 104 4.92 9.55 10.02
N GLN A 105 5.88 9.80 10.91
CA GLN A 105 6.51 11.11 11.06
C GLN A 105 7.24 11.54 9.78
N GLN A 106 8.05 10.67 9.19
CA GLN A 106 8.74 10.93 7.92
C GLN A 106 7.75 11.13 6.77
N THR A 107 6.61 10.42 6.81
CA THR A 107 5.52 10.55 5.85
C THR A 107 4.89 11.94 5.92
N LEU A 108 4.53 12.40 7.12
CA LEU A 108 3.96 13.73 7.36
C LEU A 108 4.96 14.84 6.96
N GLU A 109 6.22 14.70 7.33
CA GLU A 109 7.29 15.63 6.96
C GLU A 109 7.46 15.73 5.45
N THR A 110 7.35 14.61 4.74
CA THR A 110 7.46 14.57 3.27
C THR A 110 6.28 15.26 2.60
N ILE A 111 5.05 15.01 3.07
CA ILE A 111 3.85 15.72 2.57
C ILE A 111 4.03 17.23 2.75
N LYS A 112 4.45 17.67 3.96
CA LYS A 112 4.70 19.07 4.26
C LYS A 112 5.79 19.68 3.40
N SER A 113 6.91 18.98 3.24
CA SER A 113 8.05 19.44 2.45
C SER A 113 7.68 19.65 0.98
N TYR A 114 6.97 18.71 0.36
CA TYR A 114 6.53 18.83 -1.03
C TYR A 114 5.49 19.93 -1.24
N TYR A 115 4.56 20.08 -0.31
CA TYR A 115 3.63 21.20 -0.35
C TYR A 115 4.36 22.54 -0.35
N LYS A 116 5.35 22.72 0.55
CA LYS A 116 6.11 23.98 0.64
C LYS A 116 7.06 24.22 -0.54
N GLN A 117 7.64 23.17 -1.10
CA GLN A 117 8.64 23.29 -2.16
C GLN A 117 8.01 23.54 -3.53
N VAL A 118 6.91 22.85 -3.84
CA VAL A 118 6.33 22.83 -5.19
C VAL A 118 4.81 23.02 -5.22
N GLY A 119 4.16 23.22 -4.07
CA GLY A 119 2.70 23.37 -3.98
C GLY A 119 1.92 22.06 -4.20
N TYR A 120 2.61 20.92 -4.29
CA TYR A 120 1.98 19.62 -4.56
C TYR A 120 1.70 18.87 -3.27
N VAL A 121 0.44 18.45 -3.08
CA VAL A 121 0.00 17.69 -1.91
C VAL A 121 0.06 16.20 -2.23
N LEU A 122 0.91 15.47 -1.51
CA LEU A 122 1.01 14.02 -1.59
C LEU A 122 -0.04 13.35 -0.69
N ASP A 123 -0.59 12.23 -1.15
CA ASP A 123 -1.25 11.28 -0.25
C ASP A 123 -0.17 10.49 0.53
N PRO A 124 -0.49 9.91 1.70
CA PRO A 124 0.49 9.23 2.54
C PRO A 124 1.23 8.07 1.84
N HIS A 125 0.58 7.34 0.92
CA HIS A 125 1.20 6.23 0.19
C HIS A 125 2.22 6.76 -0.83
N SER A 126 1.86 7.82 -1.56
CA SER A 126 2.80 8.50 -2.47
C SER A 126 3.98 9.11 -1.71
N ALA A 127 3.73 9.68 -0.53
CA ALA A 127 4.77 10.27 0.31
C ALA A 127 5.80 9.23 0.77
N VAL A 128 5.38 8.01 1.13
CA VAL A 128 6.30 6.91 1.43
C VAL A 128 7.20 6.59 0.22
N ALA A 129 6.61 6.41 -0.96
CA ALA A 129 7.37 6.08 -2.16
C ALA A 129 8.37 7.20 -2.54
N VAL A 130 7.95 8.46 -2.41
CA VAL A 130 8.81 9.63 -2.63
C VAL A 130 9.96 9.69 -1.62
N THR A 131 9.68 9.44 -0.33
CA THR A 131 10.71 9.47 0.73
C THR A 131 11.80 8.44 0.44
N ALA A 132 11.41 7.21 0.12
CA ALA A 132 12.35 6.14 -0.19
C ALA A 132 13.11 6.39 -1.50
N ALA A 133 12.45 6.98 -2.51
CA ALA A 133 13.14 7.40 -3.73
C ALA A 133 14.23 8.45 -3.45
N LYS A 134 13.97 9.40 -2.54
CA LYS A 134 14.97 10.41 -2.12
C LYS A 134 16.15 9.75 -1.39
N GLY A 135 15.89 8.83 -0.46
CA GLY A 135 16.94 8.03 0.16
C GLY A 135 17.82 7.29 -0.85
N SER A 136 17.20 6.79 -1.93
CA SER A 136 17.92 6.16 -3.05
C SER A 136 18.77 7.09 -3.88
N ILE A 137 18.26 8.27 -4.19
CA ILE A 137 19.03 9.31 -4.88
C ILE A 137 20.27 9.66 -4.06
N ASP A 138 20.10 9.89 -2.76
CA ASP A 138 21.17 10.32 -1.86
C ASP A 138 22.26 9.25 -1.71
N GLN A 139 21.89 7.97 -1.64
CA GLN A 139 22.85 6.87 -1.49
C GLN A 139 23.57 6.50 -2.78
N THR A 140 22.87 6.56 -3.93
CA THR A 140 23.44 6.12 -5.21
C THR A 140 24.17 7.22 -5.96
N GLY A 141 23.90 8.49 -5.63
CA GLY A 141 24.42 9.64 -6.36
C GLY A 141 24.04 9.63 -7.84
N SER A 142 22.98 8.90 -8.21
CA SER A 142 22.64 8.64 -9.60
C SER A 142 21.95 9.84 -10.23
N HIS A 143 22.44 10.28 -11.40
CA HIS A 143 21.78 11.30 -12.22
C HIS A 143 20.61 10.77 -13.06
N MET A 144 20.12 9.56 -12.77
CA MET A 144 19.00 8.99 -13.51
C MET A 144 17.65 9.58 -13.05
N PRO A 145 16.66 9.68 -13.94
CA PRO A 145 15.33 10.11 -13.56
C PRO A 145 14.65 9.06 -12.66
N TYR A 146 14.11 9.50 -11.53
CA TYR A 146 13.31 8.69 -10.63
C TYR A 146 11.82 8.91 -10.90
N ILE A 147 11.08 7.81 -11.02
CA ILE A 147 9.62 7.84 -11.20
C ILE A 147 9.00 7.23 -9.95
N SER A 148 8.27 8.05 -9.18
CA SER A 148 7.47 7.60 -8.05
C SER A 148 6.00 7.48 -8.46
N MET A 149 5.37 6.37 -8.12
CA MET A 149 3.96 6.13 -8.46
C MET A 149 3.04 6.78 -7.45
N SER A 150 2.17 7.68 -7.92
CA SER A 150 1.08 8.18 -7.09
C SER A 150 -0.10 7.21 -7.12
N THR A 151 -0.29 6.46 -6.03
CA THR A 151 -1.23 5.34 -5.97
C THR A 151 -2.64 5.75 -5.52
N ALA A 152 -2.79 6.93 -4.95
CA ALA A 152 -4.08 7.46 -4.54
C ALA A 152 -4.16 8.98 -4.64
N HIS A 153 -5.39 9.48 -4.68
CA HIS A 153 -5.66 10.91 -4.57
C HIS A 153 -5.63 11.34 -3.09
N PRO A 154 -5.03 12.50 -2.72
CA PRO A 154 -4.90 12.91 -1.31
C PRO A 154 -6.26 13.10 -0.62
N ALA A 155 -7.31 13.46 -1.38
CA ALA A 155 -8.68 13.55 -0.88
C ALA A 155 -9.22 12.25 -0.24
N LYS A 156 -8.65 11.08 -0.58
CA LYS A 156 -9.05 9.80 0.03
C LYS A 156 -8.51 9.62 1.45
N PHE A 157 -7.50 10.39 1.84
CA PHE A 157 -6.80 10.29 3.12
C PHE A 157 -6.72 11.68 3.77
N SER A 158 -7.89 12.30 3.96
CA SER A 158 -8.01 13.68 4.46
C SER A 158 -7.30 13.90 5.78
N GLU A 159 -7.40 12.96 6.70
CA GLU A 159 -6.83 13.10 8.05
C GLU A 159 -5.30 13.20 8.02
N ALA A 160 -4.64 12.34 7.25
CA ALA A 160 -3.18 12.38 7.11
C ALA A 160 -2.71 13.70 6.48
N VAL A 161 -3.41 14.18 5.45
CA VAL A 161 -3.08 15.44 4.77
C VAL A 161 -3.31 16.65 5.68
N LYS A 162 -4.47 16.69 6.36
CA LYS A 162 -4.81 17.76 7.32
C LYS A 162 -3.82 17.78 8.49
N LEU A 163 -3.42 16.61 8.99
CA LEU A 163 -2.42 16.50 10.05
C LEU A 163 -1.04 17.01 9.61
N ALA A 164 -0.59 16.67 8.40
CA ALA A 164 0.70 17.10 7.86
C ALA A 164 0.77 18.63 7.64
N LEU A 165 -0.34 19.24 7.24
CA LEU A 165 -0.42 20.64 6.81
C LEU A 165 -1.15 21.55 7.81
N LYS A 166 -1.45 21.08 9.02
CA LYS A 166 -2.22 21.82 10.04
C LYS A 166 -1.64 23.19 10.40
N ASP A 167 -0.32 23.36 10.29
CA ASP A 167 0.38 24.60 10.66
C ASP A 167 0.60 25.54 9.45
N GLU A 168 0.19 25.13 8.25
CA GLU A 168 0.36 25.91 7.02
C GLU A 168 -0.87 26.81 6.83
N HIS A 169 -0.68 28.12 7.01
CA HIS A 169 -1.78 29.09 7.13
C HIS A 169 -2.54 29.31 5.82
N ASP A 170 -1.87 29.10 4.69
CA ASP A 170 -2.44 29.25 3.35
C ASP A 170 -3.09 27.96 2.84
N PHE A 171 -3.10 26.88 3.64
CA PHE A 171 -3.64 25.59 3.23
C PHE A 171 -5.10 25.41 3.68
N GLU A 172 -5.99 25.31 2.72
CA GLU A 172 -7.37 24.87 2.95
C GLU A 172 -7.64 23.57 2.18
N PHE A 173 -7.90 22.48 2.89
CA PHE A 173 -8.07 21.14 2.29
C PHE A 173 -9.25 21.10 1.30
N GLU A 174 -10.39 21.66 1.71
CA GLU A 174 -11.63 21.65 0.93
C GLU A 174 -11.51 22.43 -0.39
N LYS A 175 -10.64 23.46 -0.44
CA LYS A 175 -10.38 24.24 -1.65
C LYS A 175 -9.23 23.67 -2.49
N SER A 176 -8.19 23.17 -1.84
CA SER A 176 -6.92 22.83 -2.49
C SER A 176 -6.83 21.38 -2.92
N VAL A 177 -7.55 20.49 -2.25
CA VAL A 177 -7.40 19.04 -2.41
C VAL A 177 -8.71 18.37 -2.77
N LEU A 178 -9.86 18.79 -2.22
CA LEU A 178 -11.12 18.07 -2.43
C LEU A 178 -11.73 18.37 -3.82
N PRO A 179 -11.81 17.40 -4.75
CA PRO A 179 -12.47 17.60 -6.03
C PRO A 179 -13.98 17.76 -5.86
N ALA A 180 -14.61 18.55 -6.73
CA ALA A 180 -16.04 18.80 -6.69
C ALA A 180 -16.88 17.52 -6.80
N GLU A 181 -16.41 16.54 -7.57
CA GLU A 181 -17.04 15.23 -7.74
C GLU A 181 -17.06 14.44 -6.42
N LEU A 182 -15.94 14.45 -5.67
CA LEU A 182 -15.87 13.76 -4.38
C LEU A 182 -16.69 14.50 -3.31
N ALA A 183 -16.67 15.83 -3.31
CA ALA A 183 -17.52 16.63 -2.42
C ALA A 183 -19.01 16.30 -2.61
N ARG A 184 -19.45 16.10 -3.87
CA ARG A 184 -20.82 15.71 -4.20
C ARG A 184 -21.17 14.32 -3.66
N LEU A 185 -20.26 13.35 -3.76
CA LEU A 185 -20.50 11.97 -3.30
C LEU A 185 -20.79 11.90 -1.80
N VAL A 186 -20.18 12.76 -0.99
CA VAL A 186 -20.39 12.81 0.48
C VAL A 186 -21.83 13.17 0.83
N GLN A 187 -22.49 13.98 0.00
CA GLN A 187 -23.87 14.45 0.22
C GLN A 187 -24.94 13.49 -0.34
N MET A 188 -24.55 12.49 -1.13
CA MET A 188 -25.50 11.58 -1.75
C MET A 188 -26.04 10.55 -0.75
N GLU A 189 -27.29 10.15 -0.95
CA GLU A 189 -27.94 9.11 -0.14
C GLU A 189 -27.16 7.79 -0.23
N LYS A 190 -26.74 7.27 0.93
CA LYS A 190 -26.03 5.99 1.03
C LYS A 190 -27.03 4.84 1.02
N ARG A 191 -26.89 3.90 0.08
CA ARG A 191 -27.66 2.67 0.03
C ARG A 191 -26.88 1.55 0.71
N VAL A 192 -27.08 1.41 2.01
CA VAL A 192 -26.37 0.44 2.86
C VAL A 192 -27.39 -0.46 3.55
N ILE A 193 -27.08 -1.76 3.61
CA ILE A 193 -27.86 -2.73 4.37
C ILE A 193 -26.99 -3.15 5.56
N THR A 194 -27.42 -2.79 6.76
CA THR A 194 -26.75 -3.22 8.00
C THR A 194 -27.14 -4.65 8.30
N VAL A 195 -26.15 -5.47 8.64
CA VAL A 195 -26.30 -6.91 8.87
C VAL A 195 -25.54 -7.32 10.11
N GLU A 196 -26.02 -8.38 10.78
CA GLU A 196 -25.26 -9.00 11.86
C GLU A 196 -23.96 -9.62 11.35
N ASN A 197 -22.96 -9.71 12.23
CA ASN A 197 -21.67 -10.32 11.92
C ASN A 197 -21.78 -11.87 11.86
N SER A 198 -22.54 -12.37 10.87
CA SER A 198 -22.77 -13.79 10.59
C SER A 198 -22.71 -14.03 9.08
N TRP A 199 -21.91 -15.02 8.66
CA TRP A 199 -21.78 -15.37 7.24
C TRP A 199 -23.09 -15.92 6.67
N GLU A 200 -23.92 -16.55 7.51
CA GLU A 200 -25.26 -17.02 7.14
C GLU A 200 -26.17 -15.84 6.78
N THR A 201 -26.21 -14.81 7.63
CA THR A 201 -27.00 -13.59 7.39
C THR A 201 -26.55 -12.89 6.11
N VAL A 202 -25.24 -12.75 5.90
CA VAL A 202 -24.68 -12.18 4.65
C VAL A 202 -25.10 -13.01 3.43
N ARG A 203 -25.01 -14.34 3.52
CA ARG A 203 -25.37 -15.26 2.42
C ARG A 203 -26.83 -15.10 2.00
N GLU A 204 -27.75 -15.05 2.96
CA GLU A 204 -29.18 -14.95 2.66
C GLU A 204 -29.54 -13.60 2.04
N ILE A 205 -28.89 -12.52 2.47
CA ILE A 205 -29.07 -11.18 1.87
C ILE A 205 -28.57 -11.15 0.42
N ILE A 206 -27.39 -11.73 0.14
CA ILE A 206 -26.87 -11.84 -1.23
C ILE A 206 -27.85 -12.61 -2.12
N LYS A 207 -28.41 -13.73 -1.62
CA LYS A 207 -29.42 -14.51 -2.36
C LYS A 207 -30.67 -13.69 -2.65
N LYS A 208 -31.18 -12.95 -1.65
CA LYS A 208 -32.36 -12.08 -1.79
C LYS A 208 -32.14 -11.02 -2.87
N ILE A 209 -31.04 -10.27 -2.79
CA ILE A 209 -30.70 -9.21 -3.75
C ILE A 209 -30.52 -9.78 -5.17
N SER A 210 -29.89 -10.95 -5.28
CA SER A 210 -29.69 -11.62 -6.58
C SER A 210 -31.03 -12.01 -7.23
N LYS A 211 -31.97 -12.57 -6.45
CA LYS A 211 -33.33 -12.89 -6.93
C LYS A 211 -34.10 -11.65 -7.36
N GLU A 212 -34.07 -10.58 -6.56
CA GLU A 212 -34.75 -9.31 -6.89
C GLU A 212 -34.22 -8.67 -8.17
N LYS A 213 -32.90 -8.68 -8.38
CA LYS A 213 -32.28 -8.21 -9.63
C LYS A 213 -32.69 -9.05 -10.83
N ARG A 214 -32.73 -10.38 -10.68
CA ARG A 214 -33.12 -11.30 -11.76
C ARG A 214 -34.58 -11.11 -12.18
N ASN A 215 -35.47 -10.90 -11.21
CA ASN A 215 -36.88 -10.62 -11.49
C ASN A 215 -37.10 -9.26 -12.15
N LYS A 216 -36.31 -8.24 -11.81
CA LYS A 216 -36.34 -6.91 -12.47
C LYS A 216 -35.75 -6.90 -13.88
N SER A 217 -34.86 -7.84 -14.21
CA SER A 217 -34.26 -7.95 -15.56
C SER A 217 -35.11 -8.78 -16.53
N ASN A 218 -36.09 -9.52 -16.03
CA ASN A 218 -36.99 -10.37 -16.83
C ASN A 218 -38.35 -9.72 -17.10
N ASN A 219 -38.54 -8.48 -16.63
CA ASN A 219 -39.69 -7.61 -16.89
C ASN A 219 -39.20 -6.38 -17.65
#